data_AF-A0A7C4NSA0-F1
#
_entry.id   AF-A0A7C4NSA0-F1
#
_cell.length_a   1.000
_cell.length_b   1.000
_cell.length_c   1.000
_cell.angle_alpha   90.00
_cell.angle_beta   90.00
_cell.angle_gamma   90.00
#
_symmetry.space_group_name_H-M   'P 1'
#
loop_
_entity.id
_entity.type
_entity.pdbx_description
1 polymer ?
#
loop_
_entity_poly.entity_id
_entity_poly.type
_entity_poly.pdbx_seq_one_letter_code
_entity_poly.pdbx_strand_id
1 'polypeptide(L)'
;MACFITPLAVGIILGILGKRFKGYSRLKLGILVYLLIGGALVLAVEHLWHGEVVLYPPFLTAMQNPEDVPTLLHEVSVVGSSMTFGTAILWLSLLHISKKIEIKSKSMVRVSTTLGT
;
A
#
# COMPACT_ATOMS: atom_id res chain seq x y z
N MET A 1 11.98 -1.41 -14.02
CA MET A 1 11.37 -0.06 -13.87
C MET A 1 11.07 0.17 -12.40
N ALA A 2 11.62 1.19 -11.72
CA ALA A 2 11.61 1.26 -10.25
C ALA A 2 10.25 1.62 -9.58
N CYS A 3 9.16 1.01 -10.03
CA CYS A 3 7.76 1.29 -9.65
C CYS A 3 7.44 1.00 -8.18
N PHE A 4 8.28 0.22 -7.49
CA PHE A 4 8.10 -0.14 -6.08
C PHE A 4 8.39 1.03 -5.11
N ILE A 5 9.11 2.07 -5.56
CA ILE A 5 9.50 3.20 -4.71
C ILE A 5 8.28 4.05 -4.32
N THR A 6 7.33 4.23 -5.24
CA THR A 6 6.10 5.01 -5.01
C THR A 6 5.24 4.43 -3.88
N PRO A 7 4.83 3.14 -3.89
CA PRO A 7 4.06 2.56 -2.79
C PRO A 7 4.86 2.48 -1.48
N LEU A 8 6.19 2.30 -1.53
CA LEU A 8 7.05 2.33 -0.34
C LEU A 8 7.05 3.73 0.31
N ALA A 9 7.26 4.79 -0.50
CA ALA A 9 7.26 6.16 -0.02
C ALA A 9 5.90 6.55 0.57
N VAL A 10 4.80 6.22 -0.11
CA VAL A 10 3.44 6.47 0.39
C VAL A 10 3.18 5.69 1.68
N GLY A 11 3.61 4.42 1.77
CA GLY A 11 3.49 3.62 2.99
C GLY A 11 4.24 4.22 4.18
N ILE A 12 5.47 4.71 3.98
CA ILE A 12 6.26 5.39 5.02
C ILE A 12 5.60 6.70 5.45
N ILE A 13 5.16 7.52 4.50
CA ILE A 13 4.48 8.79 4.77
C ILE A 13 3.22 8.54 5.58
N LEU A 14 2.37 7.60 5.17
CA LEU A 14 1.16 7.22 5.89
C LEU A 14 1.46 6.63 7.28
N GLY A 15 2.56 5.89 7.43
CA GLY A 15 3.02 5.40 8.72
C GLY A 15 3.42 6.52 9.68
N ILE A 16 4.15 7.53 9.19
CA ILE A 16 4.54 8.72 9.98
C ILE A 16 3.30 9.57 10.30
N LEU A 17 2.43 9.79 9.32
CA LEU A 17 1.22 10.59 9.47
C LEU A 17 0.22 9.92 10.42
N GLY A 18 0.09 8.60 10.36
CA GLY A 18 -0.72 7.79 11.27
C GLY A 18 -0.22 7.81 12.72
N LYS A 19 1.08 8.05 12.96
CA LYS A 19 1.61 8.32 14.31
C LYS A 19 1.19 9.70 14.83
N ARG A 20 0.91 10.65 13.93
CA ARG A 20 0.54 12.04 14.26
C ARG A 20 -0.96 12.24 14.45
N PHE A 21 -1.79 11.54 13.68
CA PHE A 21 -3.24 11.59 13.83
C PHE A 21 -3.73 10.63 14.92
N LYS A 22 -3.86 11.15 16.14
CA LYS A 22 -4.35 10.43 17.34
C LYS A 22 -5.84 10.09 17.30
N GLY A 23 -6.58 10.46 16.25
CA GLY A 23 -8.05 10.45 16.20
C GLY A 23 -8.71 9.50 15.19
N TYR A 24 -8.01 9.01 14.16
CA TYR A 24 -8.60 8.04 13.22
C TYR A 24 -8.10 6.63 13.55
N SER A 25 -9.00 5.65 13.56
CA SER A 25 -8.77 4.28 14.02
C SER A 25 -7.42 3.71 13.57
N ARG A 26 -6.44 3.69 14.49
CA ARG A 26 -5.05 3.28 14.21
C ARG A 26 -4.95 1.90 13.55
N LEU A 27 -5.93 1.04 13.81
CA LEU A 27 -6.07 -0.27 13.20
C LEU A 27 -6.33 -0.21 11.68
N LYS A 28 -7.17 0.72 11.20
CA LYS A 28 -7.51 0.84 9.77
C LYS A 28 -6.37 1.43 8.95
N LEU A 29 -5.69 2.43 9.50
CA LEU A 29 -4.48 3.04 8.91
C LEU A 29 -3.31 2.05 8.93
N GLY A 30 -3.15 1.29 10.02
CA GLY A 30 -2.14 0.25 10.12
C GLY A 30 -2.30 -0.81 9.02
N ILE A 31 -3.53 -1.29 8.78
CA ILE A 31 -3.80 -2.26 7.71
C ILE A 31 -3.37 -1.72 6.33
N LEU A 32 -3.61 -0.43 6.05
CA LEU A 32 -3.22 0.19 4.77
C LEU A 32 -1.70 0.24 4.63
N VAL A 33 -1.01 0.66 5.69
CA VAL A 33 0.46 0.76 5.71
C VAL A 33 1.10 -0.61 5.52
N TYR A 34 0.61 -1.65 6.18
CA TYR A 34 1.11 -3.01 5.99
C TYR A 34 0.86 -3.54 4.57
N LEU A 35 -0.28 -3.21 3.96
CA LEU A 35 -0.61 -3.64 2.60
C LEU A 35 0.28 -2.94 1.56
N LEU A 36 0.58 -1.64 1.75
CA LEU A 36 1.50 -0.90 0.88
C LEU A 36 2.95 -1.38 1.04
N ILE A 37 3.44 -1.52 2.27
CA ILE A 37 4.83 -1.94 2.53
C ILE A 37 5.03 -3.40 2.11
N GLY A 38 4.08 -4.28 2.41
CA GLY A 38 4.13 -5.68 2.00
C GLY A 38 4.11 -5.84 0.48
N GLY A 39 3.21 -5.13 -0.21
CA GLY A 39 3.14 -5.11 -1.67
C GLY A 39 4.42 -4.57 -2.31
N ALA A 40 4.96 -3.46 -1.78
CA ALA A 40 6.22 -2.89 -2.26
C ALA A 40 7.41 -3.83 -2.07
N LEU A 41 7.45 -4.59 -0.97
CA LEU A 41 8.51 -5.56 -0.70
C LEU A 41 8.47 -6.73 -1.69
N VAL A 42 7.29 -7.29 -1.97
CA VAL A 42 7.12 -8.36 -2.96
C VAL A 42 7.55 -7.88 -4.36
N LEU A 43 7.11 -6.68 -4.77
CA LEU A 43 7.50 -6.09 -6.05
C LEU A 43 9.00 -5.82 -6.14
N ALA A 44 9.63 -5.39 -5.05
CA ALA A 44 11.08 -5.18 -4.99
C ALA A 44 11.85 -6.50 -5.19
N VAL A 45 11.37 -7.60 -4.62
CA VAL A 45 11.94 -8.94 -4.83
C VAL A 45 11.75 -9.38 -6.29
N GLU A 46 10.59 -9.12 -6.90
CA GLU A 46 10.37 -9.41 -8.33
C GLU A 46 11.35 -8.65 -9.23
N HIS A 47 11.60 -7.38 -8.94
CA HIS A 47 12.54 -6.56 -9.72
C HIS A 47 14.00 -6.97 -9.50
N LEU A 48 14.32 -7.47 -8.30
CA LEU A 48 15.63 -8.05 -8.00
C LEU A 48 15.83 -9.38 -8.75
N TRP A 49 14.78 -10.20 -8.87
CA TRP A 49 14.80 -11.47 -9.60
C TRP A 49 14.79 -11.30 -11.12
N HIS A 50 14.08 -10.29 -11.63
CA HIS A 50 14.08 -9.92 -13.06
C HIS A 50 15.36 -9.23 -13.53
N GLY A 51 16.29 -8.90 -12.63
CA GLY A 51 17.58 -8.29 -12.98
C GLY A 51 17.51 -6.81 -13.32
N GLU A 52 16.41 -6.13 -12.99
CA GLU A 52 16.25 -4.68 -13.19
C GLU A 52 16.79 -3.83 -12.03
N VAL A 53 17.03 -4.46 -10.86
CA VAL A 53 17.60 -3.83 -9.67
C VAL A 53 18.85 -4.61 -9.27
N VAL A 54 19.99 -3.94 -9.13
CA VAL A 54 21.28 -4.56 -8.75
C VAL A 54 21.78 -3.92 -7.45
N LEU A 55 22.31 -4.71 -6.51
CA LEU A 55 22.83 -4.24 -5.21
C LEU A 55 24.19 -3.51 -5.27
N TYR A 56 24.79 -3.35 -6.47
CA TYR A 56 26.03 -2.62 -6.72
C TYR A 56 25.73 -1.39 -7.60
N PRO A 57 26.34 -0.22 -7.35
CA PRO A 57 26.08 0.98 -8.14
C PRO A 57 26.48 0.76 -9.62
N PRO A 58 25.62 1.10 -10.61
CA PRO A 58 24.38 1.86 -10.56
C PRO A 58 23.12 0.97 -10.47
N PHE A 59 22.31 1.18 -9.44
CA PHE A 59 21.15 0.35 -9.06
C PHE A 59 20.02 0.27 -10.11
N LEU A 60 20.00 1.16 -11.11
CA LEU A 60 19.20 1.09 -12.32
C LEU A 60 20.15 0.91 -13.52
N THR A 61 20.30 -0.31 -14.01
CA THR A 61 21.15 -0.63 -15.17
C THR A 61 20.77 0.13 -16.44
N ALA A 62 19.54 0.65 -16.53
CA ALA A 62 19.05 1.50 -17.63
C ALA A 62 19.49 2.99 -17.54
N MET A 63 20.18 3.40 -16.48
CA MET A 63 20.59 4.78 -16.22
C MET A 63 22.00 5.11 -16.76
N GLN A 64 22.57 4.25 -17.62
CA GLN A 64 23.90 4.46 -18.22
C GLN A 64 23.94 5.63 -19.21
N ASN A 65 22.80 6.05 -19.78
CA ASN A 65 22.68 7.26 -20.60
C ASN A 65 21.91 8.34 -19.83
N PRO A 66 22.51 9.50 -19.56
CA PRO A 66 21.90 10.57 -18.75
C PRO A 66 20.73 11.29 -19.45
N GLU A 67 20.53 11.07 -20.75
CA GLU A 67 19.55 11.77 -21.59
C GLU A 67 18.12 11.18 -21.44
N ASP A 68 18.00 9.89 -21.10
CA ASP A 68 16.73 9.16 -20.99
C ASP A 68 16.19 9.01 -19.56
N VAL A 69 16.97 9.49 -18.58
CA VAL A 69 16.62 9.50 -17.15
C VAL A 69 15.26 10.17 -16.85
N PRO A 70 14.96 11.39 -17.36
CA PRO A 70 13.70 12.06 -17.05
C PRO A 70 12.49 11.34 -17.66
N THR A 71 12.63 10.76 -18.85
CA THR A 71 11.57 10.00 -19.52
C THR A 71 11.25 8.71 -18.74
N LEU A 72 12.27 7.97 -18.31
CA LEU A 72 12.09 6.76 -17.50
C LEU A 72 11.48 7.05 -16.12
N LEU A 73 11.83 8.16 -15.48
CA LEU A 73 11.22 8.56 -14.20
C LEU A 73 9.75 8.95 -14.36
N HIS A 74 9.39 9.60 -15.46
CA HIS A 74 8.00 9.96 -15.75
C HIS A 74 7.12 8.72 -15.88
N GLU A 75 7.56 7.72 -16.66
CA GLU A 75 6.84 6.44 -16.82
C GLU A 75 6.69 5.70 -15.48
N VAL A 76 7.74 5.67 -14.65
CA VAL A 76 7.70 5.07 -13.31
C VAL A 76 6.71 5.81 -12.38
N SER A 77 6.61 7.13 -12.50
CA SER A 77 5.68 7.92 -11.69
C SER A 77 4.21 7.64 -12.02
N VAL A 78 3.89 7.51 -13.31
CA VAL A 78 2.53 7.24 -13.79
C VAL A 78 2.10 5.82 -13.44
N VAL A 79 2.96 4.83 -13.70
CA VAL A 79 2.69 3.42 -13.39
C VAL A 79 2.66 3.17 -11.89
N GLY A 80 3.59 3.77 -11.13
CA GLY A 80 3.58 3.67 -9.66
C GLY A 80 2.35 4.33 -9.03
N SER A 81 1.84 5.41 -9.63
CA SER A 81 0.62 6.08 -9.16
C SER A 81 -0.62 5.22 -9.40
N SER A 82 -0.78 4.62 -10.58
CA SER A 82 -1.94 3.76 -10.89
C SER A 82 -2.01 2.53 -9.95
N MET A 83 -0.86 1.91 -9.65
CA MET A 83 -0.72 0.82 -8.68
C MET A 83 -1.11 1.26 -7.25
N THR A 84 -0.71 2.47 -6.84
CA THR A 84 -1.05 3.02 -5.53
C THR A 84 -2.56 3.27 -5.42
N PHE A 85 -3.18 3.81 -6.47
CA PHE A 85 -4.63 4.00 -6.53
C PHE A 85 -5.38 2.66 -6.46
N GLY A 86 -4.94 1.64 -7.20
CA GLY A 86 -5.54 0.30 -7.11
C GLY A 86 -5.49 -0.27 -5.69
N THR A 87 -4.35 -0.11 -5.01
CA THR A 87 -4.16 -0.56 -3.63
C THR A 87 -5.06 0.20 -2.64
N ALA A 88 -5.23 1.52 -2.83
CA ALA A 88 -6.14 2.33 -2.03
C ALA A 88 -7.60 1.92 -2.20
N ILE A 89 -8.03 1.59 -3.43
CA ILE A 89 -9.38 1.09 -3.72
C ILE A 89 -9.61 -0.28 -3.06
N LEU A 90 -8.64 -1.19 -3.13
CA LEU A 90 -8.72 -2.49 -2.47
C LEU A 90 -8.87 -2.33 -0.95
N TRP A 91 -8.10 -1.43 -0.34
CA TRP A 91 -8.23 -1.10 1.08
C TRP A 91 -9.61 -0.52 1.43
N LEU A 92 -10.14 0.40 0.63
CA LEU A 92 -11.48 0.93 0.83
C LEU A 92 -12.54 -0.19 0.78
N SER A 93 -12.40 -1.14 -0.14
CA SER A 93 -13.29 -2.31 -0.24
C SER A 93 -13.22 -3.18 1.03
N LEU A 94 -12.02 -3.46 1.54
CA LEU A 94 -11.82 -4.20 2.80
C LEU A 94 -12.46 -3.50 4.01
N LEU A 95 -12.39 -2.16 4.07
CA LEU A 95 -13.05 -1.40 5.11
C LEU A 95 -14.58 -1.47 5.02
N HIS A 96 -15.14 -1.44 3.81
CA HIS A 96 -16.58 -1.59 3.61
C HIS A 96 -17.06 -2.97 4.05
N ILE A 97 -16.35 -4.03 3.70
CA ILE A 97 -16.66 -5.41 4.10
C ILE A 97 -16.57 -5.54 5.63
N SER A 98 -15.50 -5.04 6.24
CA SER A 98 -15.30 -5.10 7.69
C SER A 98 -16.44 -4.40 8.45
N LYS A 99 -16.88 -3.23 7.97
CA LYS A 99 -18.04 -2.52 8.54
C LYS A 99 -19.32 -3.36 8.42
N LYS A 100 -19.58 -3.98 7.27
CA LYS A 100 -20.77 -4.82 7.09
C LYS A 100 -20.76 -6.03 8.03
N ILE A 101 -19.61 -6.66 8.23
CA ILE A 101 -19.46 -7.80 9.16
C ILE A 101 -19.66 -7.34 10.61
N GLU A 102 -19.08 -6.21 11.02
CA GLU A 102 -19.24 -5.67 12.38
C GLU A 102 -20.71 -5.30 12.67
N ILE A 103 -21.41 -4.69 11.71
CA ILE A 103 -22.85 -4.38 11.84
C ILE A 103 -23.68 -5.65 11.99
N LYS A 104 -23.40 -6.69 11.19
CA LYS A 104 -24.09 -7.98 11.27
C LYS A 104 -23.81 -8.71 12.60
N SER A 105 -22.59 -8.62 13.11
CA SER A 105 -22.23 -9.21 14.41
C SER A 105 -22.92 -8.50 15.56
N LYS A 106 -22.95 -7.16 15.56
CA LYS A 106 -23.57 -6.36 16.62
C LYS A 106 -25.09 -6.55 16.68
N SER A 107 -25.75 -6.75 15.53
CA SER A 107 -27.19 -7.03 15.51
C SER A 107 -27.51 -8.44 16.03
N MET A 108 -26.69 -9.44 15.71
CA MET A 108 -26.90 -10.83 16.15
C MET A 108 -26.68 -11.01 17.65
N VAL A 109 -25.65 -10.37 18.22
CA VAL A 109 -25.40 -10.38 19.67
C VAL A 109 -26.54 -9.68 20.43
N ARG A 110 -27.01 -8.53 19.93
CA ARG A 110 -28.11 -7.79 20.58
C ARG A 110 -29.41 -8.59 20.61
N VAL A 111 -29.73 -9.34 19.56
CA VAL A 111 -30.94 -10.18 19.51
C VAL A 111 -30.88 -11.32 20.53
N SER A 112 -29.72 -11.95 20.71
CA SER A 112 -29.54 -13.00 21.72
C SER A 112 -29.65 -12.49 23.16
N THR A 113 -29.27 -11.25 23.43
CA THR A 113 -29.37 -10.65 24.78
C THR A 113 -30.79 -10.21 25.13
N THR A 114 -31.64 -9.90 24.14
CA THR A 114 -33.03 -9.48 24.38
C THR A 114 -34.04 -10.62 24.49
N LEU A 115 -33.69 -11.85 24.09
CA LEU A 115 -34.55 -13.04 24.20
C LEU A 115 -34.24 -13.93 25.42
N GLY A 116 -33.27 -13.53 26.25
CA GLY A 116 -32.81 -14.27 27.45
C GLY A 116 -33.27 -13.68 28.79
N THR A 117 -34.20 -12.71 28.77
CA THR A 117 -34.90 -12.16 29.96
C THR A 117 -36.39 -12.32 29.77
#